data_AF-J4IQQ4-F1
#
_entry.id   AF-J4IQQ4-F1
#
_cell.length_a   1.000
_cell.length_b   1.000
_cell.length_c   1.000
_cell.angle_alpha   90.00
_cell.angle_beta   90.00
_cell.angle_gamma   90.00
#
_symmetry.space_group_name_H-M   'P 1'
#
loop_
_entity.id
_entity.type
_entity.pdbx_description
1 polymer ?
#
loop_
_entity_poly.entity_id
_entity_poly.type
_entity_poly.pdbx_seq_one_letter_code
_entity_poly.pdbx_strand_id
1 'polypeptide(L)'
;MNTLVRTQGYVTDAHVLEPYAKHSYEIKRYELYLCPSDCTHFYDLEYRIEELKREYEKQQPFHSSRDSNHDTHPALKDRAFDGDCLKFESLHSPRLEGEFSLLAYDDQLIGKFVQVVGHIQIQELGNCFLSFHILEPAVHPAHGWDD
;
A
#
# COMPACT_ATOMS: atom_id res chain seq x y z
N MET A 1 11.22 5.88 7.79
CA MET A 1 11.05 6.93 6.77
C MET A 1 9.63 6.89 6.26
N ASN A 2 8.98 8.04 6.05
CA ASN A 2 7.62 8.11 5.52
C ASN A 2 7.66 8.85 4.18
N THR A 3 7.65 8.11 3.08
CA THR A 3 7.66 8.69 1.73
C THR A 3 6.24 8.73 1.20
N LEU A 4 5.69 9.92 0.94
CA LEU A 4 4.36 10.11 0.37
C LEU A 4 4.29 9.38 -0.98
N VAL A 5 3.21 8.64 -1.18
CA VAL A 5 2.88 8.00 -2.45
C VAL A 5 1.47 8.39 -2.86
N ARG A 6 1.29 8.66 -4.15
CA ARG A 6 0.00 8.88 -4.77
C ARG A 6 -0.07 7.98 -5.99
N THR A 7 -0.99 7.03 -5.99
CA THR A 7 -1.10 6.02 -7.04
C THR A 7 -2.51 5.96 -7.56
N GLN A 8 -2.63 5.86 -8.89
CA GLN A 8 -3.90 5.66 -9.57
C GLN A 8 -4.01 4.23 -10.09
N GLY A 9 -5.21 3.67 -10.08
CA GLY A 9 -5.44 2.32 -10.54
C GLY A 9 -6.87 1.87 -10.37
N TYR A 10 -7.11 0.63 -10.77
CA TYR A 10 -8.39 -0.04 -10.60
C TYR A 10 -8.41 -0.82 -9.31
N VAL A 11 -9.46 -0.63 -8.51
CA VAL A 11 -9.64 -1.41 -7.28
C VAL A 11 -9.99 -2.85 -7.66
N THR A 12 -9.22 -3.80 -7.14
CA THR A 12 -9.44 -5.24 -7.36
C THR A 12 -10.03 -5.93 -6.13
N ASP A 13 -9.77 -5.41 -4.94
CA ASP A 13 -10.34 -5.86 -3.67
C ASP A 13 -10.35 -4.70 -2.66
N ALA A 14 -11.33 -4.66 -1.76
CA ALA A 14 -11.53 -3.55 -0.83
C ALA A 14 -12.09 -4.01 0.52
N HIS A 15 -11.45 -3.53 1.58
CA HIS A 15 -11.88 -3.63 2.97
C HIS A 15 -11.68 -2.26 3.63
N VAL A 16 -12.33 -1.24 3.08
CA VAL A 16 -12.14 0.19 3.41
C VAL A 16 -13.26 0.71 4.30
N LEU A 17 -14.49 0.25 4.07
CA LEU A 17 -15.66 0.54 4.90
C LEU A 17 -15.81 -0.53 6.00
N GLU A 18 -15.68 -1.79 5.63
CA GLU A 18 -15.68 -2.93 6.53
C GLU A 18 -14.24 -3.44 6.71
N PRO A 19 -13.61 -3.15 7.87
CA PRO A 19 -12.22 -3.54 8.08
C PRO A 19 -12.10 -5.06 8.10
N TYR A 20 -11.01 -5.53 7.51
CA TYR A 20 -10.65 -6.93 7.48
C TYR A 20 -10.49 -7.48 8.91
N ALA A 21 -11.35 -8.43 9.26
CA ALA A 21 -11.34 -9.10 10.55
C ALA A 21 -10.99 -10.59 10.37
N LYS A 22 -9.70 -10.94 10.42
CA LYS A 22 -9.35 -12.35 10.73
C LYS A 22 -9.54 -12.58 12.22
N HIS A 23 -10.04 -13.76 12.56
CA HIS A 23 -10.31 -14.23 13.92
C HIS A 23 -9.12 -14.08 14.91
N SER A 24 -7.90 -13.88 14.40
CA SER A 24 -6.67 -13.70 15.18
C SER A 24 -6.17 -12.26 15.32
N TYR A 25 -6.80 -11.28 14.67
CA TYR A 25 -6.39 -9.87 14.79
C TYR A 25 -7.28 -9.16 15.81
N GLU A 26 -6.70 -8.75 16.95
CA GLU A 26 -7.36 -7.87 17.91
C GLU A 26 -7.60 -6.46 17.35
N ILE A 27 -6.88 -6.09 16.27
CA ILE A 27 -6.88 -4.75 15.69
C ILE A 27 -7.50 -4.79 14.29
N LYS A 28 -8.51 -3.93 14.08
CA LYS A 28 -9.14 -3.69 12.78
C LYS A 28 -8.09 -3.21 11.77
N ARG A 29 -8.05 -3.84 10.60
CA ARG A 29 -7.17 -3.43 9.49
C ARG A 29 -8.00 -3.13 8.26
N TYR A 30 -7.80 -1.95 7.72
CA TYR A 30 -8.36 -1.57 6.44
C TYR A 30 -7.36 -1.98 5.36
N GLU A 31 -7.85 -2.61 4.30
CA GLU A 31 -7.02 -3.05 3.18
C GLU A 31 -7.63 -2.58 1.86
N LEU A 32 -6.77 -2.25 0.91
CA LEU A 32 -7.19 -1.89 -0.45
C LEU A 32 -6.18 -2.48 -1.43
N TYR A 33 -6.69 -3.18 -2.42
CA TYR A 33 -5.90 -3.75 -3.50
C TYR A 33 -6.14 -2.96 -4.77
N LEU A 34 -5.04 -2.51 -5.36
CA LEU A 34 -5.05 -1.61 -6.49
C LEU A 34 -4.18 -2.19 -7.60
N CYS A 35 -4.79 -2.48 -8.75
CA CYS A 35 -4.06 -2.77 -9.97
C CYS A 35 -3.70 -1.43 -10.65
N PRO A 36 -2.42 -1.06 -10.76
CA PRO A 36 -2.03 0.19 -11.38
C PRO A 36 -2.48 0.23 -12.86
N SER A 37 -2.99 1.37 -13.32
CA SER A 37 -3.36 1.52 -14.74
C SER A 37 -2.16 1.56 -15.68
N ASP A 38 -0.99 1.92 -15.15
CA ASP A 38 0.28 1.99 -15.86
C ASP A 38 1.30 1.11 -15.14
N CYS A 39 1.83 0.12 -15.85
CA CYS A 39 2.82 -0.79 -15.30
C CYS A 39 4.14 -0.09 -14.95
N THR A 40 4.44 1.06 -15.57
CA THR A 40 5.64 1.85 -15.23
C THR A 40 5.58 2.34 -13.79
N HIS A 41 4.42 2.77 -13.30
CA HIS A 41 4.24 3.19 -11.91
C HIS A 41 4.50 2.04 -10.91
N PHE A 42 4.22 0.79 -11.29
CA PHE A 42 4.54 -0.36 -10.46
C PHE A 42 6.06 -0.51 -10.30
N TYR A 43 6.80 -0.50 -11.41
CA TYR A 43 8.26 -0.62 -11.41
C TYR A 43 8.96 0.57 -10.72
N ASP A 44 8.46 1.79 -10.94
CA ASP A 44 8.97 2.98 -10.27
C ASP A 44 8.80 2.90 -8.74
N LEU A 45 7.67 2.37 -8.29
CA LEU A 45 7.40 2.17 -6.87
C LEU A 45 8.29 1.06 -6.28
N GLU A 46 8.47 -0.05 -6.99
CA GLU A 46 9.38 -1.12 -6.60
C GLU A 46 10.81 -0.61 -6.46
N TYR A 47 11.32 0.10 -7.48
CA TYR A 47 12.63 0.73 -7.45
C TYR A 47 12.76 1.69 -6.26
N ARG A 48 11.75 2.52 -6.00
CA ARG A 48 11.77 3.47 -4.90
C ARG A 48 11.79 2.78 -3.53
N ILE A 49 11.05 1.68 -3.37
CA ILE A 49 11.07 0.87 -2.13
C ILE A 49 12.47 0.31 -1.90
N GLU A 50 13.12 -0.23 -2.93
CA GLU A 50 14.48 -0.78 -2.82
C GLU A 50 15.51 0.30 -2.48
N GLU A 51 15.40 1.50 -3.04
CA GLU A 51 16.24 2.64 -2.62
C GLU A 51 16.04 2.99 -1.14
N LEU A 52 14.80 3.10 -0.68
CA LEU A 52 14.48 3.45 0.71
C LEU A 52 14.97 2.38 1.69
N LYS A 53 14.92 1.10 1.33
CA LYS A 53 15.50 0.01 2.12
C LYS A 53 17.02 0.15 2.23
N ARG A 54 17.72 0.42 1.12
CA ARG A 54 19.18 0.64 1.13
C ARG A 54 19.55 1.87 1.95
N GLU A 55 18.76 2.95 1.88
CA GLU A 55 18.96 4.14 2.72
C GLU A 55 18.75 3.81 4.20
N TYR A 56 17.69 3.05 4.52
CA TYR A 56 17.40 2.60 5.88
C TYR A 56 18.54 1.73 6.45
N GLU A 57 19.04 0.76 5.69
CA GLU A 57 20.20 -0.07 6.07
C GLU A 57 21.45 0.77 6.36
N LYS A 58 21.74 1.79 5.55
CA LYS A 58 22.88 2.69 5.76
C LYS A 58 22.72 3.59 6.99
N GLN A 59 21.49 3.91 7.38
CA GLN A 59 21.18 4.75 8.52
C GLN A 59 21.12 3.99 9.83
N GLN A 60 21.01 2.66 9.80
CA GLN A 60 21.19 1.88 11.00
C GLN A 60 22.63 2.07 11.48
N PRO A 61 22.86 2.68 12.66
CA PRO A 61 24.21 2.74 13.21
C PRO A 61 24.71 1.31 13.31
N PHE A 62 26.00 1.10 13.05
CA PHE A 62 26.68 -0.16 13.32
C PHE A 62 26.42 -0.59 14.77
N HIS A 63 25.30 -1.27 15.02
CA HIS A 63 25.10 -2.09 16.19
C HIS A 63 25.91 -3.35 15.93
N SER A 64 27.23 -3.17 16.05
CA SER A 64 28.17 -4.23 16.38
C SER A 64 27.75 -4.80 17.73
N SER A 65 26.80 -5.74 17.71
CA SER A 65 26.39 -6.71 18.75
C SER A 65 24.90 -7.04 18.65
N ARG A 66 24.48 -7.65 17.54
CA ARG A 66 23.46 -8.70 17.65
C ARG A 66 24.16 -9.99 17.30
N ASP A 67 24.44 -10.73 18.36
CA ASP A 67 24.92 -12.08 18.47
C ASP A 67 25.29 -12.76 17.15
N SER A 68 26.55 -13.20 17.14
CA SER A 68 27.03 -14.36 16.41
C SER A 68 26.22 -15.62 16.75
N ASN A 69 24.95 -15.62 16.38
CA ASN A 69 24.14 -16.79 16.12
C ASN A 69 23.54 -16.54 14.74
N HIS A 70 23.96 -17.35 13.78
CA HIS A 70 23.38 -17.48 12.45
C HIS A 70 21.93 -18.00 12.49
N ASP A 71 21.12 -17.53 13.45
CA ASP A 71 19.68 -17.69 13.40
C ASP A 71 19.17 -16.62 12.45
N THR A 72 19.21 -16.99 11.18
CA THR A 72 18.55 -16.36 10.04
C THR A 72 17.16 -15.90 10.46
N HIS A 73 17.02 -14.69 11.01
CA HIS A 73 15.71 -14.08 11.14
C HIS A 73 15.14 -14.06 9.72
N PRO A 74 14.03 -14.78 9.45
CA PRO A 74 13.49 -14.82 8.11
C PRO A 74 13.20 -13.37 7.73
N ALA A 75 13.82 -12.90 6.65
CA ALA A 75 13.48 -11.60 6.09
C ALA A 75 11.95 -11.59 5.91
N LEU A 76 11.27 -10.71 6.65
CA LEU A 76 9.83 -10.61 6.55
C LEU A 76 9.51 -10.19 5.12
N LYS A 77 8.56 -10.88 4.49
CA LYS A 77 8.15 -10.56 3.12
C LYS A 77 7.55 -9.15 3.08
N ASP A 78 7.88 -8.40 2.04
CA ASP A 78 7.19 -7.15 1.76
C ASP A 78 5.70 -7.38 1.58
N ARG A 79 4.93 -6.40 2.03
CA ARG A 79 3.47 -6.40 1.99
C ARG A 79 2.91 -5.32 1.06
N ALA A 80 3.79 -4.60 0.35
CA ALA A 80 3.41 -3.58 -0.62
C ALA A 80 2.85 -4.18 -1.91
N PHE A 81 3.22 -5.41 -2.24
CA PHE A 81 2.90 -6.08 -3.51
C PHE A 81 2.20 -7.41 -3.26
N ASP A 82 1.09 -7.65 -3.95
CA ASP A 82 0.40 -8.93 -4.00
C ASP A 82 0.13 -9.32 -5.46
N GLY A 83 1.01 -10.15 -6.02
CA GLY A 83 1.07 -10.38 -7.46
C GLY A 83 1.32 -9.07 -8.22
N ASP A 84 0.45 -8.77 -9.18
CA ASP A 84 0.50 -7.55 -10.00
C ASP A 84 -0.26 -6.37 -9.37
N CYS A 85 -0.80 -6.56 -8.15
CA CYS A 85 -1.52 -5.52 -7.42
C CYS A 85 -0.64 -4.89 -6.35
N LEU A 86 -0.88 -3.61 -6.10
CA LEU A 86 -0.42 -2.91 -4.92
C LEU A 86 -1.38 -3.18 -3.77
N LYS A 87 -0.83 -3.54 -2.61
CA LYS A 87 -1.60 -3.73 -1.39
C LYS A 87 -1.34 -2.57 -0.43
N PHE A 88 -2.41 -1.85 -0.11
CA PHE A 88 -2.44 -0.78 0.89
C PHE A 88 -3.07 -1.28 2.18
N GLU A 89 -2.50 -0.89 3.32
CA GLU A 89 -2.97 -1.26 4.65
C GLU A 89 -3.08 -0.02 5.57
N SER A 90 -4.10 0.02 6.42
CA SER A 90 -4.24 1.07 7.43
C SER A 90 -4.86 0.55 8.72
N LEU A 91 -4.44 1.09 9.85
CA LEU A 91 -5.07 0.85 11.16
C LEU A 91 -6.22 1.82 11.44
N HIS A 92 -6.33 2.86 10.63
CA HIS A 92 -7.35 3.89 10.77
C HIS A 92 -8.21 3.92 9.52
N SER A 93 -9.50 4.21 9.70
CA SER A 93 -10.43 4.34 8.60
C SER A 93 -9.91 5.41 7.62
N PRO A 94 -9.68 5.07 6.35
CA PRO A 94 -9.26 6.02 5.34
C PRO A 94 -10.35 7.05 5.07
N ARG A 95 -9.96 8.28 4.74
CA ARG A 95 -10.90 9.32 4.32
C ARG A 95 -11.36 9.05 2.89
N LEU A 96 -12.66 8.85 2.71
CA LEU A 96 -13.29 8.75 1.40
C LEU A 96 -13.69 10.15 0.92
N GLU A 97 -13.25 10.55 -0.27
CA GLU A 97 -13.52 11.87 -0.84
C GLU A 97 -14.47 11.81 -2.04
N GLY A 98 -15.07 12.96 -2.37
CA GLY A 98 -15.99 13.08 -3.51
C GLY A 98 -17.17 12.11 -3.42
N GLU A 99 -17.45 11.43 -4.53
CA GLU A 99 -18.53 10.43 -4.59
C GLU A 99 -18.31 9.23 -3.65
N PHE A 100 -17.06 8.95 -3.25
CA PHE A 100 -16.78 7.80 -2.37
C PHE A 100 -17.25 8.01 -0.93
N SER A 101 -17.43 9.27 -0.51
CA SER A 101 -17.97 9.60 0.82
C SER A 101 -19.41 9.10 1.06
N LEU A 102 -20.11 8.75 -0.02
CA LEU A 102 -21.51 8.30 0.02
C LEU A 102 -21.65 6.78 -0.10
N LEU A 103 -20.54 6.04 -0.24
CA LEU A 103 -20.58 4.59 -0.40
C LEU A 103 -20.98 3.90 0.90
N ALA A 104 -21.78 2.84 0.76
CA ALA A 104 -22.26 2.05 1.88
C ALA A 104 -21.54 0.69 2.03
N TYR A 105 -20.99 0.16 0.94
CA TYR A 105 -20.39 -1.19 0.89
C TYR A 105 -19.10 -1.17 0.06
N ASP A 106 -18.12 -1.98 0.47
CA ASP A 106 -16.82 -2.09 -0.21
C ASP A 106 -16.93 -2.60 -1.66
N ASP A 107 -17.91 -3.46 -1.95
CA ASP A 107 -18.18 -3.96 -3.31
C ASP A 107 -18.43 -2.83 -4.32
N GLN A 108 -18.86 -1.65 -3.87
CA GLN A 108 -19.07 -0.48 -4.74
C GLN A 108 -17.77 0.19 -5.19
N LEU A 109 -16.64 -0.12 -4.55
CA LEU A 109 -15.32 0.32 -4.95
C LEU A 109 -14.71 -0.59 -6.02
N ILE A 110 -15.09 -1.86 -6.08
CA ILE A 110 -14.48 -2.82 -7.00
C ILE A 110 -14.66 -2.39 -8.46
N GLY A 111 -13.58 -2.37 -9.22
CA GLY A 111 -13.54 -1.91 -10.61
C GLY A 111 -13.57 -0.39 -10.80
N LYS A 112 -13.70 0.41 -9.73
CA LYS A 112 -13.57 1.87 -9.83
C LYS A 112 -12.12 2.26 -10.10
N PHE A 113 -11.94 3.26 -10.95
CA PHE A 113 -10.66 3.93 -11.13
C PHE A 113 -10.49 5.00 -10.05
N VAL A 114 -9.47 4.84 -9.22
CA VAL A 114 -9.28 5.63 -8.00
C VAL A 114 -7.87 6.18 -7.91
N GLN A 115 -7.72 7.21 -7.08
CA GLN A 115 -6.44 7.69 -6.61
C GLN A 115 -6.33 7.40 -5.11
N VAL A 116 -5.24 6.75 -4.73
CA VAL A 116 -4.91 6.43 -3.34
C VAL A 116 -3.77 7.32 -2.89
N VAL A 117 -3.93 7.99 -1.75
CA VAL A 117 -2.87 8.79 -1.12
C VAL A 117 -2.42 8.10 0.16
N GLY A 118 -1.11 7.91 0.26
CA GLY A 118 -0.49 6.99 1.19
C GLY A 118 0.95 7.31 1.52
N HIS A 119 1.61 6.40 2.22
CA HIS A 119 3.06 6.46 2.39
C HIS A 119 3.68 5.08 2.23
N ILE A 120 4.86 5.03 1.64
CA ILE A 120 5.78 3.90 1.76
C ILE A 120 6.31 3.90 3.20
N GLN A 121 6.17 2.76 3.88
CA GLN A 121 6.64 2.58 5.25
C GLN A 121 7.61 1.39 5.32
N ILE A 122 8.87 1.69 5.66
CA ILE A 122 9.89 0.68 5.98
C ILE A 122 9.80 0.38 7.48
N GLN A 123 9.57 -0.89 7.82
CA GLN A 123 9.48 -1.36 9.19
C GLN A 123 10.87 -1.64 9.79
N GLU A 124 10.92 -1.85 11.11
CA GLU A 124 12.17 -2.03 11.85
C GLU A 124 13.06 -3.16 11.30
N LEU A 125 12.42 -4.24 10.82
CA LEU A 125 13.05 -5.42 10.26
C LEU A 125 13.34 -5.31 8.74
N GLY A 126 13.18 -4.11 8.16
CA GLY A 126 13.52 -3.81 6.77
C GLY A 126 12.44 -4.12 5.73
N ASN A 127 11.36 -4.81 6.12
CA ASN A 127 10.24 -5.07 5.24
C ASN A 127 9.36 -3.83 5.03
N CYS A 128 8.71 -3.75 3.88
CA CYS A 128 7.94 -2.59 3.46
C CYS A 128 6.44 -2.88 3.39
N PHE A 129 5.62 -1.87 3.65
CA PHE A 129 4.21 -1.85 3.29
C PHE A 129 3.76 -0.46 2.84
N LEU A 130 2.65 -0.40 2.10
CA LEU A 130 2.02 0.86 1.71
C LEU A 130 0.92 1.17 2.71
N SER A 131 1.03 2.32 3.35
CA SER A 131 -0.06 2.90 4.13
C SER A 131 -0.96 3.73 3.24
N PHE A 132 -2.24 3.86 3.58
CA PHE A 132 -3.17 4.75 2.89
C PHE A 132 -4.08 5.48 3.87
N HIS A 133 -4.44 6.72 3.53
CA HIS A 133 -5.22 7.59 4.40
C HIS A 133 -6.28 8.40 3.64
N ILE A 134 -6.17 8.53 2.32
CA ILE A 134 -7.21 9.15 1.47
C ILE A 134 -7.44 8.24 0.26
N LEU A 135 -8.73 8.04 -0.05
CA LEU A 135 -9.19 7.40 -1.27
C LEU A 135 -10.14 8.36 -1.98
N GLU A 136 -9.81 8.73 -3.21
CA GLU A 136 -10.54 9.73 -3.98
C GLU A 136 -10.79 9.23 -5.42
N PRO A 137 -11.87 9.67 -6.07
CA PRO A 137 -12.13 9.36 -7.47
C PRO A 137 -11.00 9.90 -8.35
N ALA A 138 -10.49 9.08 -9.26
CA ALA A 138 -9.52 9.53 -10.26
C ALA A 138 -10.21 9.81 -11.59
N VAL A 139 -9.77 10.86 -12.28
CA VAL A 139 -10.12 11.07 -13.68
C VAL A 139 -9.24 10.13 -14.49
N HIS A 140 -9.85 9.23 -15.26
CA HIS A 140 -9.11 8.38 -16.20
C HIS A 140 -8.30 9.30 -17.11
N PRO A 141 -6.96 9.15 -17.23
CA PRO A 141 -6.23 9.84 -18.29
C PRO A 141 -6.85 9.33 -19.59
N ALA A 142 -7.60 10.19 -20.28
CA ALA A 142 -8.50 9.81 -21.37
C ALA A 142 -7.89 8.68 -22.21
N HIS A 143 -8.50 7.48 -22.17
CA HIS A 143 -8.47 6.65 -23.36
C HIS A 143 -9.27 7.48 -24.37
N GLY A 144 -8.55 8.29 -25.14
CA GLY A 144 -9.14 9.16 -26.14
C GLY A 144 -9.75 8.29 -27.22
N TRP A 145 -10.99 7.88 -27.01
CA TRP A 145 -12.03 7.54 -27.98
C TRP A 145 -13.35 7.67 -27.19
N ASP A 146 -13.77 8.92 -26.97
CA ASP A 146 -15.21 9.19 -26.92
C ASP A 146 -15.76 8.87 -28.32
N ASP A 147 -16.84 8.09 -28.38
CA ASP A 147 -17.50 7.60 -29.61
C ASP A 147 -17.77 8.66 -30.69
#